data_AF-X1ERJ9-F1
#
_entry.id   AF-X1ERJ9-F1
#
_cell.length_a   1.000
_cell.length_b   1.000
_cell.length_c   1.000
_cell.angle_alpha   90.00
_cell.angle_beta   90.00
_cell.angle_gamma   90.00
#
_symmetry.space_group_name_H-M   'P 1'
#
loop_
_entity.id
_entity.type
_entity.pdbx_description
1 polymer ?
#
loop_
_entity_poly.entity_id
_entity_poly.type
_entity_poly.pdbx_seq_one_letter_code
_entity_poly.pdbx_strand_id
1 'polypeptide(L)'
;VRECMKQSAVALNRAYPKDLTLQDLQKHIDDLLFRFQNKSLGDTIFRVGRDLYRKLDKNERLVGPMLLAQRQGTPYNKIKRAFYAALDFKAKDEKGGMYPPDKVFFKREYPRGLENILKSVCRLSSHQDEEAKVMKEIAKGI
;
A
#
# COMPACT_ATOMS: atom_id res chain seq x y z
N VAL A 1 0.82 8.70 -7.65
CA VAL A 1 0.01 7.50 -7.95
C VAL A 1 0.59 6.71 -9.12
N ARG A 2 0.67 7.27 -10.34
CA ARG A 2 1.22 6.59 -11.54
C ARG A 2 2.51 5.80 -11.29
N GLU A 3 3.54 6.42 -10.72
CA GLU A 3 4.82 5.76 -10.46
C GLU A 3 4.75 4.60 -9.45
N CYS A 4 3.81 4.67 -8.50
CA CYS A 4 3.53 3.55 -7.58
C CYS A 4 2.93 2.36 -8.34
N MET A 5 1.98 2.64 -9.25
CA MET A 5 1.34 1.60 -10.06
C MET A 5 2.34 0.98 -11.05
N LYS A 6 3.22 1.79 -11.65
CA LYS A 6 4.29 1.28 -12.54
C LYS A 6 5.25 0.34 -11.81
N GLN A 7 5.64 0.62 -10.57
CA GLN A 7 6.47 -0.31 -9.80
C GLN A 7 5.78 -1.64 -9.55
N SER A 8 4.48 -1.60 -9.21
CA SER A 8 3.68 -2.81 -9.10
C SER A 8 3.57 -3.56 -10.43
N ALA A 9 3.42 -2.84 -11.55
CA ALA A 9 3.36 -3.44 -12.88
C ALA A 9 4.67 -4.13 -13.28
N VAL A 10 5.82 -3.54 -12.98
CA VAL A 10 7.12 -4.18 -13.23
C VAL A 10 7.25 -5.47 -12.42
N ALA A 11 6.86 -5.46 -11.14
CA ALA A 11 6.86 -6.66 -10.31
C ALA A 11 5.92 -7.75 -10.84
N LEU A 12 4.70 -7.37 -11.25
CA LEU A 12 3.71 -8.28 -11.85
C LEU A 12 4.19 -8.89 -13.16
N ASN A 13 4.74 -8.08 -14.06
CA ASN A 13 5.27 -8.57 -15.33
C ASN A 13 6.43 -9.56 -15.13
N ARG A 14 7.33 -9.31 -14.16
CA ARG A 14 8.40 -10.27 -13.87
C ARG A 14 7.88 -11.58 -13.31
N ALA A 15 6.84 -11.54 -12.49
CA ALA A 15 6.22 -12.73 -11.91
C ALA A 15 5.39 -13.53 -12.93
N TYR A 16 4.74 -12.84 -13.88
CA TYR A 16 3.80 -13.45 -14.83
C TYR A 16 4.02 -12.90 -16.26
N PRO A 17 5.19 -13.08 -16.87
CA PRO A 17 5.54 -12.40 -18.12
C PRO A 17 4.72 -12.83 -19.33
N LYS A 18 4.15 -14.04 -19.30
CA LYS A 18 3.29 -14.57 -20.37
C LYS A 18 1.86 -14.04 -20.30
N ASP A 19 1.38 -13.73 -19.09
CA ASP A 19 -0.02 -13.34 -18.84
C ASP A 19 -0.18 -11.83 -18.70
N LEU A 20 0.86 -11.14 -18.20
CA LEU A 20 0.81 -9.72 -17.85
C LEU A 20 1.93 -8.95 -18.55
N THR A 21 1.74 -8.60 -19.82
CA THR A 21 2.71 -7.80 -20.57
C THR A 21 2.81 -6.38 -19.99
N LEU A 22 3.99 -5.75 -20.05
CA LEU A 22 4.15 -4.36 -19.61
C LEU A 22 3.27 -3.39 -20.41
N GLN A 23 3.03 -3.68 -21.69
CA GLN A 23 2.17 -2.85 -22.53
C GLN A 23 0.73 -2.88 -22.04
N ASP A 24 0.20 -4.05 -21.72
CA ASP A 24 -1.19 -4.19 -21.24
C ASP A 24 -1.34 -3.62 -19.83
N LEU A 25 -0.36 -3.85 -18.96
CA LEU A 25 -0.32 -3.23 -17.64
C LEU A 25 -0.25 -1.70 -17.73
N GLN A 26 0.51 -1.13 -18.67
CA GLN A 26 0.57 0.32 -18.87
C GLN A 26 -0.78 0.87 -19.35
N LYS A 27 -1.42 0.23 -20.33
CA LYS A 27 -2.78 0.58 -20.77
C LYS A 27 -3.77 0.52 -19.60
N HIS A 28 -3.69 -0.52 -18.77
CA HIS A 28 -4.54 -0.67 -17.60
C HIS A 28 -4.31 0.43 -16.55
N ILE A 29 -3.05 0.84 -16.33
CA ILE A 29 -2.73 1.98 -15.46
C ILE A 29 -3.36 3.26 -15.99
N ASP A 30 -3.28 3.50 -17.30
CA ASP A 30 -3.87 4.69 -17.93
C ASP A 30 -5.40 4.72 -17.82
N ASP A 31 -6.07 3.58 -18.04
CA ASP A 31 -7.51 3.43 -17.82
C ASP A 31 -7.91 3.73 -16.36
N LEU A 32 -7.20 3.14 -15.39
CA LEU A 32 -7.47 3.38 -13.97
C LEU A 32 -7.29 4.85 -13.58
N LEU A 33 -6.23 5.50 -14.06
CA LEU A 33 -5.98 6.92 -13.79
C LEU A 33 -7.01 7.83 -14.45
N PHE A 34 -7.53 7.46 -15.62
CA PHE A 34 -8.66 8.15 -16.23
C PHE A 34 -9.93 7.99 -15.37
N ARG A 35 -10.25 6.76 -14.93
CA ARG A 35 -11.42 6.47 -14.10
C ARG A 35 -11.39 7.16 -12.74
N PHE A 36 -10.21 7.34 -12.13
CA PHE A 36 -10.08 8.09 -10.88
C PHE A 36 -10.50 9.57 -11.00
N GLN A 37 -10.56 10.12 -12.22
CA GLN A 37 -10.99 11.51 -12.47
C GLN A 37 -12.52 11.63 -12.54
N ASN A 38 -13.27 10.52 -12.53
CA ASN A 38 -14.71 10.54 -12.64
C ASN A 38 -15.37 11.10 -11.37
N LYS A 39 -15.73 12.39 -11.42
CA LYS A 39 -16.39 13.11 -10.33
C LYS A 39 -17.76 12.54 -9.97
N SER A 40 -18.46 11.91 -10.93
CA SER A 40 -19.79 11.35 -10.72
C SER A 40 -19.79 10.14 -9.77
N LEU A 41 -18.63 9.54 -9.49
CA LEU A 41 -18.52 8.46 -8.49
C LEU A 41 -18.68 8.95 -7.06
N GLY A 42 -18.51 10.26 -6.79
CA GLY A 42 -18.68 10.82 -5.45
C GLY A 42 -17.65 10.32 -4.43
N ASP A 43 -16.50 9.84 -4.90
CA ASP A 43 -15.48 9.22 -4.05
C ASP A 43 -14.72 10.24 -3.22
N THR A 44 -14.92 10.18 -1.91
CA THR A 44 -14.19 11.02 -0.96
C THR A 44 -12.86 10.38 -0.56
N ILE A 45 -11.87 11.22 -0.27
CA ILE A 45 -10.58 10.80 0.30
C ILE A 45 -10.80 9.96 1.57
N PHE A 46 -11.75 10.34 2.41
CA PHE A 46 -12.15 9.57 3.59
C PHE A 46 -12.59 8.15 3.23
N ARG A 47 -13.55 8.01 2.30
CA ARG A 47 -14.12 6.71 1.90
C ARG A 47 -13.06 5.81 1.29
N VAL A 48 -12.24 6.35 0.38
CA VAL A 48 -11.23 5.60 -0.35
C VAL A 48 -10.00 5.31 0.51
N GLY A 49 -9.72 6.11 1.53
CA GLY A 49 -8.50 6.05 2.35
C GLY A 49 -8.63 5.35 3.70
N ARG A 50 -9.83 5.30 4.31
CA ARG A 50 -10.09 4.61 5.61
C ARG A 50 -9.82 3.11 5.60
N ASP A 51 -9.82 2.47 6.77
CA ASP A 51 -9.63 1.02 6.97
C ASP A 51 -8.15 0.61 6.83
N LEU A 52 -7.33 1.18 7.73
CA LEU A 52 -5.88 1.02 7.76
C LEU A 52 -5.45 -0.41 8.06
N TYR A 53 -6.13 -1.11 8.98
CA TYR A 53 -5.81 -2.50 9.32
C TYR A 53 -5.85 -3.41 8.10
N ARG A 54 -6.88 -3.29 7.26
CA ARG A 54 -6.96 -4.07 6.02
C ARG A 54 -5.93 -3.62 4.99
N LYS A 55 -5.78 -2.31 4.74
CA LYS A 55 -4.93 -1.82 3.64
C LYS A 55 -3.43 -1.98 3.84
N LEU A 56 -2.99 -1.96 5.09
CA LEU A 56 -1.60 -2.17 5.45
C LEU A 56 -1.24 -3.66 5.53
N ASP A 57 -2.23 -4.55 5.43
CA ASP A 57 -1.99 -5.98 5.48
C ASP A 57 -1.06 -6.47 4.36
N LYS A 58 -0.24 -7.49 4.66
CA LYS A 58 0.66 -8.11 3.67
C LYS A 58 -0.01 -8.72 2.45
N ASN A 59 -1.30 -9.05 2.51
CA ASN A 59 -2.02 -9.59 1.37
C ASN A 59 -2.81 -8.51 0.60
N GLU A 60 -2.62 -7.24 0.94
CA GLU A 60 -3.35 -6.11 0.36
C GLU A 60 -2.44 -5.15 -0.44
N ARG A 61 -3.08 -4.09 -0.93
CA ARG A 61 -2.60 -3.17 -1.98
C ARG A 61 -1.29 -2.40 -1.75
N LEU A 62 -0.63 -2.52 -0.59
CA LEU A 62 0.63 -1.83 -0.30
C LEU A 62 1.75 -2.81 0.03
N VAL A 63 1.59 -3.58 1.11
CA VAL A 63 2.64 -4.51 1.56
C VAL A 63 2.76 -5.71 0.62
N GLY A 64 1.66 -6.23 0.08
CA GLY A 64 1.70 -7.32 -0.91
C GLY A 64 2.52 -6.97 -2.16
N PRO A 65 2.29 -5.82 -2.82
CA PRO A 65 3.13 -5.36 -3.91
C PRO A 65 4.60 -5.15 -3.53
N MET A 66 4.92 -4.69 -2.32
CA MET A 66 6.32 -4.59 -1.86
C MET A 66 6.98 -5.96 -1.71
N LEU A 67 6.26 -6.95 -1.16
CA LEU A 67 6.73 -8.34 -1.06
C LEU A 67 6.98 -8.93 -2.44
N LEU A 68 6.02 -8.79 -3.36
CA LEU A 68 6.21 -9.24 -4.74
C LEU A 68 7.42 -8.56 -5.41
N ALA A 69 7.54 -7.24 -5.26
CA ALA A 69 8.65 -6.50 -5.83
C ALA A 69 10.01 -6.94 -5.24
N GLN A 70 10.07 -7.19 -3.93
CA GLN A 70 11.22 -7.74 -3.24
C GLN A 70 11.60 -9.12 -3.78
N ARG A 71 10.62 -10.02 -3.99
CA ARG A 71 10.82 -11.36 -4.55
C ARG A 71 11.36 -11.32 -5.98
N GLN A 72 10.88 -10.36 -6.78
CA GLN A 72 11.29 -10.19 -8.17
C GLN A 72 12.55 -9.33 -8.35
N GLY A 73 13.14 -8.83 -7.27
CA GLY A 73 14.33 -7.97 -7.33
C GLY A 73 14.07 -6.63 -8.02
N THR A 74 12.89 -6.04 -7.82
CA THR A 74 12.46 -4.79 -8.47
C THR A 74 12.26 -3.65 -7.47
N PRO A 75 12.41 -2.38 -7.89
CA PRO A 75 12.23 -1.25 -6.99
C PRO A 75 10.78 -1.08 -6.52
N TYR A 76 10.60 -0.77 -5.24
CA TYR A 76 9.29 -0.48 -4.63
C TYR A 76 9.28 0.79 -3.75
N ASN A 77 10.26 1.70 -3.92
CA ASN A 77 10.37 2.92 -3.12
C ASN A 77 9.17 3.88 -3.28
N LYS A 78 8.46 3.86 -4.41
CA LYS A 78 7.22 4.66 -4.59
C LYS A 78 6.04 4.02 -3.86
N ILE A 79 5.98 2.69 -3.79
CA ILE A 79 5.00 1.95 -2.96
C ILE A 79 5.31 2.19 -1.47
N LYS A 80 6.58 2.13 -1.07
CA LYS A 80 7.04 2.49 0.29
C LYS A 80 6.59 3.90 0.70
N ARG A 81 6.73 4.89 -0.19
CA ARG A 81 6.23 6.25 0.06
C ARG A 81 4.70 6.29 0.27
N ALA A 82 3.94 5.50 -0.46
CA ALA A 82 2.48 5.38 -0.27
C ALA A 82 2.12 4.68 1.06
N PHE A 83 2.92 3.69 1.48
CA PHE A 83 2.81 3.08 2.80
C PHE A 83 2.98 4.10 3.92
N TYR A 84 4.02 4.95 3.86
CA TYR A 84 4.19 6.03 4.84
C TYR A 84 3.04 7.04 4.83
N ALA A 85 2.54 7.44 3.66
CA ALA A 85 1.37 8.32 3.59
C ALA A 85 0.12 7.68 4.22
N ALA A 86 -0.02 6.34 4.16
CA ALA A 86 -1.11 5.64 4.82
C ALA A 86 -0.98 5.65 6.35
N LEU A 87 0.24 5.61 6.90
CA LEU A 87 0.46 5.72 8.35
C LEU A 87 -0.01 7.08 8.90
N ASP A 88 -0.02 8.13 8.09
CA ASP A 88 -0.47 9.48 8.47
C ASP A 88 -1.91 9.78 8.04
N PHE A 89 -2.66 8.79 7.55
CA PHE A 89 -4.01 8.99 7.04
C PHE A 89 -5.01 9.28 8.17
N LYS A 90 -5.37 10.55 8.36
CA LYS A 90 -6.28 11.02 9.42
C LYS A 90 -7.53 11.72 8.90
N ALA A 91 -7.97 11.40 7.68
CA ALA A 91 -9.15 12.02 7.08
C ALA A 91 -10.41 11.74 7.91
N LYS A 92 -11.38 12.66 7.81
CA LYS A 92 -12.66 12.62 8.52
C LYS A 92 -13.81 12.54 7.52
N ASP A 93 -14.92 11.94 7.93
CA ASP A 93 -16.18 11.99 7.20
C ASP A 93 -16.82 13.38 7.24
N GLU A 94 -17.97 13.53 6.61
CA GLU A 94 -18.76 14.76 6.56
C GLU A 94 -19.21 15.25 7.96
N LYS A 95 -19.24 14.36 8.96
CA LYS A 95 -19.56 14.68 10.36
C LYS A 95 -18.31 14.98 11.20
N GLY A 96 -17.13 15.08 10.57
CA GLY A 96 -15.86 15.33 11.26
C GLY A 96 -15.31 14.11 12.01
N GLY A 97 -15.86 12.92 11.78
CA GLY A 97 -15.46 11.67 12.43
C GLY A 97 -14.44 10.88 11.61
N MET A 98 -13.38 10.40 12.27
CA MET A 98 -12.53 9.36 11.69
C MET A 98 -13.24 7.99 11.73
N TYR A 99 -12.93 7.11 10.78
CA TYR A 99 -13.44 5.75 10.75
C TYR A 99 -13.07 5.01 12.05
N PRO A 100 -14.02 4.33 12.74
CA PRO A 100 -13.74 3.82 14.08
C PRO A 100 -12.54 2.86 14.19
N PRO A 101 -12.33 1.91 13.27
CA PRO A 101 -11.10 1.10 13.25
C PRO A 101 -9.81 1.93 13.13
N ASP A 102 -9.82 3.01 12.34
CA ASP A 102 -8.64 3.87 12.19
C ASP A 102 -8.36 4.67 13.47
N LYS A 103 -9.41 5.08 14.20
CA LYS A 103 -9.24 5.66 15.55
C LYS A 103 -8.54 4.68 16.49
N VAL A 104 -8.89 3.39 16.43
CA VAL A 104 -8.23 2.34 17.22
C VAL A 104 -6.78 2.17 16.80
N PHE A 105 -6.49 2.17 15.49
CA PHE A 105 -5.13 2.11 14.96
C PHE A 105 -4.25 3.23 15.56
N PHE A 106 -4.71 4.48 15.52
CA PHE A 106 -3.95 5.61 16.09
C PHE A 106 -3.87 5.60 17.61
N LYS A 107 -4.84 5.00 18.31
CA LYS A 107 -4.83 4.90 19.78
C LYS A 107 -3.94 3.75 20.27
N ARG A 108 -3.86 2.64 19.54
CA ARG A 108 -3.23 1.39 19.99
C ARG A 108 -1.94 1.04 19.27
N GLU A 109 -1.92 1.10 17.94
CA GLU A 109 -0.78 0.61 17.15
C GLU A 109 0.25 1.70 16.91
N TYR A 110 -0.21 2.90 16.51
CA TYR A 110 0.67 4.01 16.15
C TYR A 110 1.65 4.42 17.27
N PRO A 111 1.24 4.54 18.55
CA PRO A 111 2.15 4.91 19.64
C PRO A 111 3.20 3.84 19.96
N ARG A 112 2.99 2.59 19.55
CA ARG A 112 3.93 1.47 19.75
C ARG A 112 5.02 1.44 18.67
N GLY A 113 4.96 2.35 17.70
CA GLY A 113 5.99 2.55 16.69
C GLY A 113 5.87 1.66 15.45
N LEU A 114 6.72 1.97 14.48
CA LEU A 114 6.72 1.36 13.15
C LEU A 114 6.93 -0.16 13.20
N GLU A 115 7.83 -0.65 14.06
CA GLU A 115 8.10 -2.08 14.18
C GLU A 115 6.85 -2.86 14.64
N ASN A 116 6.11 -2.32 15.61
CA ASN A 116 4.84 -2.91 16.04
C ASN A 116 3.84 -2.93 14.87
N ILE A 117 3.67 -1.83 14.14
CA ILE A 117 2.77 -1.77 12.98
C ILE A 117 3.14 -2.82 11.91
N LEU A 118 4.42 -3.00 11.61
CA LEU A 118 4.88 -3.99 10.64
C LEU A 118 4.54 -5.43 11.07
N LYS A 119 4.64 -5.72 12.37
CA LYS A 119 4.35 -7.05 12.92
C LYS A 119 2.86 -7.30 13.14
N SER A 120 2.16 -6.41 13.85
CA SER A 120 0.77 -6.60 14.29
C SER A 120 -0.26 -6.27 13.21
N VAL A 121 -0.02 -5.20 12.43
CA VAL A 121 -0.98 -4.71 11.43
C VAL A 121 -0.64 -5.27 10.05
N CYS A 122 0.62 -5.16 9.63
CA CYS A 122 1.05 -5.67 8.32
C CYS A 122 1.23 -7.19 8.31
N ARG A 123 1.24 -7.84 9.48
CA ARG A 123 1.41 -9.29 9.67
C ARG A 123 2.70 -9.84 9.05
N LEU A 124 3.76 -9.03 9.04
CA LEU A 124 5.10 -9.43 8.62
C LEU A 124 5.84 -10.15 9.76
N SER A 125 6.61 -11.17 9.40
CA SER A 125 7.42 -12.00 10.26
C SER A 125 8.89 -11.80 9.94
N SER A 126 9.68 -11.51 10.97
CA SER A 126 11.15 -11.46 10.86
C SER A 126 11.79 -12.83 10.64
N HIS A 127 11.03 -13.92 10.78
CA HIS A 127 11.50 -15.28 10.53
C HIS A 127 11.35 -15.72 9.06
N GLN A 128 10.72 -14.89 8.22
CA GLN A 128 10.65 -15.12 6.78
C GLN A 128 11.58 -14.14 6.08
N ASP A 129 12.55 -14.65 5.33
CA ASP A 129 13.62 -13.83 4.74
C ASP A 129 13.10 -12.67 3.87
N GLU A 130 12.05 -12.92 3.07
CA GLU A 130 11.44 -11.90 2.20
C GLU A 130 10.78 -10.79 3.04
N GLU A 131 9.96 -11.17 4.02
CA GLU A 131 9.26 -10.24 4.90
C GLU A 131 10.26 -9.43 5.74
N ALA A 132 11.30 -10.07 6.27
CA ALA A 132 12.38 -9.43 7.02
C ALA A 132 13.13 -8.38 6.19
N LYS A 133 13.40 -8.65 4.90
CA LYS A 133 14.03 -7.69 3.98
C LYS A 133 13.14 -6.48 3.74
N VAL A 134 11.84 -6.69 3.52
CA VAL A 134 10.89 -5.57 3.37
C VAL A 134 10.79 -4.75 4.66
N MET A 135 10.72 -5.40 5.84
CA MET A 135 10.72 -4.71 7.12
C MET A 135 11.97 -3.84 7.30
N LYS A 136 13.15 -4.39 6.99
CA LYS A 136 14.42 -3.65 7.07
C LYS A 136 14.46 -2.48 6.09
N GLU A 137 13.94 -2.65 4.88
CA GLU A 137 13.89 -1.56 3.89
C GLU A 137 12.91 -0.45 4.28
N ILE A 138 11.75 -0.81 4.85
CA ILE A 138 10.82 0.17 5.40
C ILE A 138 11.47 0.91 6.56
N ALA A 139 12.16 0.23 7.48
CA ALA A 139 12.81 0.85 8.63
C ALA A 139 13.86 1.93 8.29
N LYS A 140 14.37 1.97 7.05
CA LYS A 140 15.29 3.02 6.59
C LYS A 140 14.62 4.39 6.38
N GLY A 141 13.30 4.48 6.38
CA GLY A 141 12.57 5.71 6.06
C GLY A 141 12.32 5.89 4.56
N ILE A 142 11.92 7.11 4.17
CA ILE A 142 11.62 7.50 2.79
C ILE A 142 12.90 7.87 2.04
#